data_AF-A0A4D7H7X6-F1
#
_entry.id   AF-A0A4D7H7X6-F1
#
_cell.length_a   1.000
_cell.length_b   1.000
_cell.length_c   1.000
_cell.angle_alpha   90.00
_cell.angle_beta   90.00
_cell.angle_gamma   90.00
#
_symmetry.space_group_name_H-M   'P 1'
#
loop_
_entity.id
_entity.type
_entity.pdbx_description
1 polymer ?
#
loop_
_entity_poly.entity_id
_entity_poly.type
_entity_poly.pdbx_seq_one_letter_code
_entity_poly.pdbx_strand_id
1 'polypeptide(L)'
;MTLSDEDKERLADVVKLQPTKNKELQDRWDLDSGSEVHRYLEGTLKEYYYRDENSLIRATTEAAELLGIDPPVEDERDEGAPSVLRVPELESRVFEVVAGPDERSESVVSVLNKLRERFDVDPEAADVRRALQSLKRKGVVEVTYRTVPTFKLAVDRDEVDVEVV
;
A
#
# COMPACT_ATOMS: atom_id res chain seq x y z
N MET A 1 -9.68 8.06 25.80
CA MET A 1 -8.41 7.66 26.47
C MET A 1 -7.26 8.29 25.70
N THR A 2 -6.14 8.63 26.33
CA THR A 2 -4.97 9.13 25.59
C THR A 2 -4.17 7.95 25.03
N LEU A 3 -3.91 7.96 23.72
CA LEU A 3 -3.09 6.96 23.05
C LEU A 3 -1.66 6.96 23.61
N SER A 4 -1.10 5.77 23.83
CA SER A 4 0.33 5.63 24.12
C SER A 4 1.15 5.99 22.88
N ASP A 5 2.47 6.17 23.05
CA ASP A 5 3.34 6.50 21.91
C ASP A 5 3.42 5.35 20.91
N GLU A 6 3.41 4.10 21.37
CA GLU A 6 3.29 2.92 20.50
C GLU A 6 1.97 2.91 19.72
N ASP A 7 0.86 3.28 20.37
CA ASP A 7 -0.44 3.34 19.69
C ASP A 7 -0.48 4.43 18.62
N LYS A 8 0.20 5.57 18.86
CA LYS A 8 0.35 6.64 17.86
C LYS A 8 1.22 6.21 16.69
N GLU A 9 2.31 5.48 16.93
CA GLU A 9 3.17 4.94 15.86
C GLU A 9 2.40 3.96 14.98
N ARG A 10 1.67 3.02 15.59
CA ARG A 10 0.83 2.07 14.84
C ARG A 10 -0.32 2.79 14.12
N LEU A 11 -0.92 3.80 14.74
CA LEU A 11 -1.94 4.61 14.06
C LEU A 11 -1.35 5.39 12.88
N ALA A 12 -0.11 5.89 13.00
CA ALA A 12 0.60 6.53 11.89
C ALA A 12 0.82 5.58 10.72
N ASP A 13 1.15 4.31 10.98
CA ASP A 13 1.22 3.30 9.91
C ASP A 13 -0.13 3.09 9.23
N VAL A 14 -1.24 3.07 9.98
CA VAL A 14 -2.58 2.96 9.39
C VAL A 14 -2.88 4.17 8.50
N VAL A 15 -2.59 5.39 8.97
CA VAL A 15 -2.79 6.62 8.18
C VAL A 15 -1.92 6.62 6.92
N LYS A 16 -0.64 6.22 7.01
CA LYS A 16 0.30 6.28 5.88
C LYS A 16 0.09 5.18 4.85
N LEU A 17 -0.35 4.00 5.28
CA LEU A 17 -0.44 2.83 4.41
C LEU A 17 -1.83 2.60 3.83
N GLN A 18 -2.85 3.34 4.28
CA GLN A 18 -4.21 3.17 3.80
C GLN A 18 -4.32 3.37 2.27
N PRO A 19 -5.24 2.65 1.60
CA PRO A 19 -6.00 1.53 2.13
C PRO A 19 -5.11 0.27 2.32
N THR A 20 -5.08 -0.30 3.53
CA THR A 20 -4.17 -1.41 3.91
C THR A 20 -4.94 -2.66 4.38
N LYS A 21 -4.23 -3.77 4.64
CA LYS A 21 -4.80 -5.03 5.16
C LYS A 21 -4.09 -5.50 6.43
N ASN A 22 -4.75 -6.37 7.19
CA ASN A 22 -4.18 -6.92 8.42
C ASN A 22 -2.83 -7.60 8.18
N LYS A 23 -2.64 -8.26 7.03
CA LYS A 23 -1.38 -8.92 6.72
C LYS A 23 -0.22 -7.93 6.55
N GLU A 24 -0.47 -6.77 5.96
CA GLU A 24 0.57 -5.74 5.76
C GLU A 24 0.96 -5.11 7.10
N LEU A 25 -0.02 -4.83 7.96
CA LEU A 25 0.24 -4.34 9.32
C LEU A 25 0.88 -5.42 10.20
N GLN A 26 0.50 -6.69 10.03
CA GLN A 26 1.10 -7.82 10.74
C GLN A 26 2.60 -7.90 10.45
N ASP A 27 2.96 -7.89 9.16
CA ASP A 27 4.36 -7.95 8.74
C ASP A 27 5.16 -6.73 9.27
N ARG A 28 4.55 -5.55 9.35
CA ARG A 28 5.19 -4.31 9.82
C ARG A 28 5.33 -4.23 11.34
N TRP A 29 4.35 -4.73 12.08
CA TRP A 29 4.32 -4.69 13.55
C TRP A 29 4.90 -5.94 14.21
N ASP A 30 5.48 -6.84 13.41
CA ASP A 30 6.05 -8.12 13.85
C ASP A 30 5.08 -8.93 14.73
N LEU A 31 3.82 -9.00 14.29
CA LEU A 31 2.76 -9.74 15.00
C LEU A 31 2.58 -11.16 14.46
N ASP A 32 2.14 -12.07 15.33
CA ASP A 32 2.02 -13.49 14.97
C ASP A 32 0.92 -13.76 13.94
N SER A 33 -0.09 -12.89 13.85
CA SER A 33 -1.20 -13.07 12.93
C SER A 33 -2.00 -11.80 12.61
N GLY A 34 -2.65 -11.79 11.44
CA GLY A 34 -3.62 -10.75 11.10
C GLY A 34 -4.84 -10.69 12.04
N SER A 35 -5.12 -11.76 12.80
CA SER A 35 -6.14 -11.75 13.85
C SER A 35 -5.69 -10.97 15.09
N GLU A 36 -4.39 -10.96 15.37
CA GLU A 36 -3.80 -10.14 16.43
C GLU A 36 -3.85 -8.65 16.08
N VAL A 37 -3.54 -8.30 14.83
CA VAL A 37 -3.79 -6.95 14.29
C VAL A 37 -5.24 -6.55 14.48
N HIS A 38 -6.19 -7.42 14.12
CA HIS A 38 -7.61 -7.11 14.29
C HIS A 38 -8.00 -6.88 15.75
N ARG A 39 -7.52 -7.74 16.67
CA ARG A 39 -7.78 -7.58 18.12
C ARG A 39 -7.22 -6.27 18.65
N TYR A 40 -6.01 -5.91 18.22
CA TYR A 40 -5.37 -4.66 18.62
C TYR A 40 -6.14 -3.44 18.09
N LEU A 41 -6.53 -3.46 16.81
CA LEU A 41 -7.33 -2.40 16.20
C LEU A 41 -8.68 -2.24 16.91
N GLU A 42 -9.42 -3.32 17.16
CA GLU A 42 -10.71 -3.27 17.88
C GLU A 42 -10.60 -2.87 19.35
N GLY A 43 -9.48 -3.20 20.01
CA GLY A 43 -9.28 -2.91 21.44
C GLY A 43 -8.78 -1.50 21.71
N THR A 44 -7.85 -1.01 20.88
CA THR A 44 -7.09 0.20 21.16
C THR A 44 -7.39 1.33 20.18
N LEU A 45 -7.50 1.03 18.89
CA LEU A 45 -7.58 2.03 17.82
C LEU A 45 -8.99 2.19 17.24
N LYS A 46 -10.01 1.58 17.85
CA LYS A 46 -11.36 1.46 17.29
C LYS A 46 -12.01 2.77 16.84
N GLU A 47 -11.73 3.86 17.55
CA GLU A 47 -12.27 5.19 17.25
C GLU A 47 -11.53 5.87 16.08
N TYR A 48 -10.34 5.37 15.71
CA TYR A 48 -9.41 5.99 14.77
C TYR A 48 -9.30 5.26 13.43
N TYR A 49 -10.04 4.16 13.23
CA TYR A 49 -10.01 3.40 12.00
C TYR A 49 -11.40 2.89 11.60
N TYR A 50 -11.55 2.61 10.31
CA TYR A 50 -12.72 1.92 9.77
C TYR A 50 -12.30 0.94 8.68
N ARG A 51 -13.25 0.09 8.26
CA ARG A 51 -13.10 -0.76 7.08
C ARG A 51 -13.98 -0.24 5.96
N ASP A 52 -13.42 -0.12 4.76
CA ASP A 52 -14.19 0.23 3.57
C ASP A 52 -15.00 -0.95 3.01
N GLU A 53 -15.74 -0.71 1.93
CA GLU A 53 -16.55 -1.72 1.23
C GLU A 53 -15.74 -2.94 0.75
N ASN A 54 -14.43 -2.78 0.54
CA ASN A 54 -13.50 -3.84 0.14
C ASN A 54 -12.83 -4.52 1.35
N SER A 55 -13.32 -4.25 2.57
CA SER A 55 -12.75 -4.71 3.83
C SER A 55 -11.32 -4.22 4.09
N LEU A 56 -10.88 -3.16 3.41
CA LEU A 56 -9.56 -2.55 3.60
C LEU A 56 -9.61 -1.61 4.80
N ILE A 57 -8.51 -1.53 5.53
CA ILE A 57 -8.35 -0.69 6.71
C ILE A 57 -8.00 0.72 6.25
N ARG A 58 -8.74 1.69 6.77
CA ARG A 58 -8.54 3.12 6.58
C ARG A 58 -8.52 3.83 7.93
N ALA A 59 -7.76 4.91 8.03
CA ALA A 59 -7.76 5.77 9.20
C ALA A 59 -8.89 6.79 9.09
N THR A 60 -9.48 7.20 10.22
CA THR A 60 -10.43 8.31 10.21
C THR A 60 -9.70 9.64 10.00
N THR A 61 -10.41 10.68 9.54
CA THR A 61 -9.85 12.04 9.45
C THR A 61 -9.32 12.53 10.80
N GLU A 62 -10.06 12.25 11.89
CA GLU A 62 -9.63 12.58 13.25
C GLU A 62 -8.28 11.93 13.62
N ALA A 63 -8.00 10.72 13.12
CA ALA A 63 -6.71 10.05 13.31
C ALA A 63 -5.57 10.74 12.58
N ALA A 64 -5.82 11.18 11.34
CA ALA A 64 -4.86 11.95 10.53
C ALA A 64 -4.55 13.30 11.20
N GLU A 65 -5.58 14.03 11.63
CA GLU A 65 -5.45 15.31 12.34
C GLU A 65 -4.70 15.15 13.68
N LEU A 66 -5.01 14.09 14.44
CA LEU A 66 -4.36 13.81 15.73
C LEU A 66 -2.84 13.61 15.56
N LEU A 67 -2.42 13.02 14.45
CA LEU A 67 -1.01 12.73 14.18
C LEU A 67 -0.33 13.80 13.32
N GLY A 68 -1.09 14.73 12.73
CA GLY A 68 -0.58 15.69 11.75
C GLY A 68 0.02 15.01 10.51
N ILE A 69 -0.57 13.88 10.09
CA ILE A 69 -0.13 13.13 8.91
C ILE A 69 -1.25 13.15 7.87
N ASP A 70 -0.95 13.64 6.68
CA ASP A 70 -1.90 13.60 5.58
C ASP A 70 -2.10 12.14 5.10
N PRO A 71 -3.35 11.71 4.85
CA PRO A 71 -3.60 10.42 4.23
C PRO A 71 -3.02 10.39 2.79
N PRO A 72 -2.56 9.23 2.30
CA PRO A 72 -2.05 9.08 0.93
C PRO A 72 -3.15 9.18 -0.13
N VAL A 73 -4.42 9.10 0.26
CA VAL A 73 -5.56 9.29 -0.65
C VAL A 73 -6.55 10.20 0.07
N GLU A 74 -6.78 11.40 -0.45
CA GLU A 74 -7.88 12.25 0.02
C GLU A 74 -9.19 11.55 -0.38
N ASP A 75 -10.03 11.20 0.60
CA ASP A 75 -11.34 10.60 0.37
C ASP A 75 -12.31 11.65 -0.20
N GLU A 76 -12.09 12.08 -1.43
CA GLU A 76 -13.09 12.76 -2.26
C GLU A 76 -13.11 12.10 -3.64
N ARG A 77 -14.04 11.14 -3.76
CA ARG A 77 -14.70 10.69 -4.99
C ARG A 77 -14.11 11.25 -6.29
N ASP A 78 -13.24 10.50 -6.93
CA ASP A 78 -13.26 10.28 -8.37
C ASP A 78 -12.36 9.08 -8.66
N GLU A 79 -12.63 8.36 -9.74
CA GLU A 79 -11.94 7.14 -10.17
C GLU A 79 -10.51 7.43 -10.66
N GLY A 80 -9.70 8.12 -9.84
CA GLY A 80 -8.35 8.58 -10.14
C GLY A 80 -7.30 7.99 -9.21
N ALA A 81 -6.05 7.94 -9.68
CA ALA A 81 -4.92 7.56 -8.84
C ALA A 81 -4.63 8.65 -7.79
N PRO A 82 -4.05 8.26 -6.64
CA PRO A 82 -3.56 9.22 -5.66
C PRO A 82 -2.46 10.10 -6.26
N SER A 83 -2.48 11.39 -5.91
CA SER A 83 -1.39 12.33 -6.24
C SER A 83 -0.11 12.00 -5.47
N VAL A 84 -0.22 11.49 -4.23
CA VAL A 84 0.91 11.09 -3.39
C VAL A 84 0.81 9.62 -2.99
N LEU A 85 1.79 8.81 -3.40
CA LEU A 85 1.86 7.39 -3.10
C LEU A 85 2.87 7.12 -1.99
N ARG A 86 2.39 7.03 -0.75
CA ARG A 86 3.19 6.60 0.40
C ARG A 86 3.26 5.08 0.47
N VAL A 87 4.44 4.50 0.27
CA VAL A 87 4.61 3.05 0.16
C VAL A 87 5.96 2.60 0.76
N PRO A 88 6.08 1.34 1.20
CA PRO A 88 7.38 0.78 1.54
C PRO A 88 8.35 0.76 0.36
N GLU A 89 9.63 0.59 0.65
CA GLU A 89 10.72 0.70 -0.32
C GLU A 89 10.55 -0.25 -1.52
N LEU A 90 10.09 -1.49 -1.28
CA LEU A 90 9.89 -2.46 -2.35
C LEU A 90 8.78 -2.04 -3.32
N GLU A 91 7.63 -1.60 -2.82
CA GLU A 91 6.55 -1.06 -3.65
C GLU A 91 7.02 0.15 -4.47
N SER A 92 7.79 1.07 -3.87
CA SER A 92 8.35 2.23 -4.58
C SER A 92 9.21 1.79 -5.76
N ARG A 93 10.13 0.84 -5.52
CA ARG A 93 10.99 0.29 -6.58
C ARG A 93 10.18 -0.45 -7.66
N VAL A 94 9.16 -1.20 -7.25
CA VAL A 94 8.24 -1.90 -8.19
C VAL A 94 7.50 -0.91 -9.07
N PHE A 95 6.98 0.17 -8.51
CA PHE A 95 6.30 1.24 -9.25
C PHE A 95 7.22 1.91 -10.29
N GLU A 96 8.50 2.09 -9.95
CA GLU A 96 9.50 2.68 -10.84
C GLU A 96 9.82 1.81 -12.08
N VAL A 97 9.69 0.48 -11.99
CA VAL A 97 10.10 -0.45 -13.07
C VAL A 97 8.97 -1.09 -13.84
N VAL A 98 7.77 -1.19 -13.26
CA VAL A 98 6.62 -1.82 -13.92
C VAL A 98 6.25 -1.05 -15.20
N ALA A 99 5.80 -1.75 -16.24
CA ALA A 99 5.36 -1.14 -17.49
C ALA A 99 4.34 0.01 -17.26
N GLY A 100 4.52 1.12 -17.98
CA GLY A 100 3.60 2.26 -17.99
C GLY A 100 2.23 1.94 -18.57
N PRO A 101 1.28 2.90 -18.53
CA PRO A 101 -0.11 2.66 -18.93
C PRO A 101 -0.27 2.32 -20.42
N ASP A 102 0.59 2.89 -21.28
CA ASP A 102 0.63 2.66 -22.73
C ASP A 102 1.50 1.46 -23.14
N GLU A 103 2.24 0.87 -22.20
CA GLU A 103 3.12 -0.25 -22.46
C GLU A 103 2.37 -1.59 -22.31
N ARG A 104 2.99 -2.68 -22.80
CA ARG A 104 2.44 -4.03 -22.61
C ARG A 104 2.55 -4.45 -21.15
N SER A 105 1.45 -5.00 -20.62
CA SER A 105 1.44 -5.57 -19.27
C SER A 105 2.46 -6.69 -19.09
N GLU A 106 3.06 -6.74 -17.91
CA GLU A 106 4.21 -7.57 -17.58
C GLU A 106 3.90 -8.60 -16.52
N SER A 107 4.57 -9.75 -16.57
CA SER A 107 4.48 -10.75 -15.51
C SER A 107 5.27 -10.33 -14.27
N VAL A 108 4.97 -10.94 -13.12
CA VAL A 108 5.75 -10.76 -11.87
C VAL A 108 7.23 -11.04 -12.08
N VAL A 109 7.57 -12.04 -12.90
CA VAL A 109 8.96 -12.42 -13.18
C VAL A 109 9.67 -11.35 -14.02
N SER A 110 8.97 -10.71 -14.97
CA SER A 110 9.51 -9.59 -15.74
C SER A 110 9.89 -8.43 -14.82
N VAL A 111 8.97 -8.04 -13.93
CA VAL A 111 9.19 -6.97 -12.94
C VAL A 111 10.34 -7.33 -12.00
N LEU A 112 10.40 -8.57 -11.50
CA LEU A 112 11.50 -9.04 -10.66
C LEU A 112 12.86 -8.91 -11.35
N ASN A 113 12.97 -9.29 -12.63
CA ASN A 113 14.22 -9.14 -13.36
C ASN A 113 14.62 -7.67 -13.54
N LYS A 114 13.65 -6.77 -13.80
CA LYS A 114 13.92 -5.34 -13.86
C LYS A 114 14.40 -4.77 -12.52
N LEU A 115 13.86 -5.25 -11.39
CA LEU A 115 14.34 -4.86 -10.05
C LEU A 115 15.80 -5.25 -9.83
N ARG A 116 16.15 -6.49 -10.21
CA ARG A 116 17.53 -7.00 -10.15
C ARG A 116 18.47 -6.17 -11.02
N GLU A 117 18.06 -5.86 -12.24
CA GLU A 117 18.86 -5.09 -13.19
C GLU A 117 19.05 -3.62 -12.77
N ARG A 118 18.00 -2.97 -12.25
CA ARG A 118 18.01 -1.53 -11.95
C ARG A 118 18.55 -1.20 -10.56
N PHE A 119 18.23 -2.02 -9.56
CA PHE A 119 18.52 -1.72 -8.15
C PHE A 119 19.47 -2.72 -7.50
N ASP A 120 19.93 -3.75 -8.20
CA ASP A 120 20.78 -4.82 -7.65
C ASP A 120 20.17 -5.48 -6.41
N VAL A 121 18.83 -5.66 -6.41
CA VAL A 121 18.08 -6.31 -5.34
C VAL A 121 17.47 -7.63 -5.82
N ASP A 122 17.39 -8.61 -4.93
CA ASP A 122 16.81 -9.93 -5.24
C ASP A 122 15.69 -10.33 -4.25
N PRO A 123 14.54 -9.63 -4.27
CA PRO A 123 13.39 -9.99 -3.46
C PRO A 123 12.75 -11.28 -3.96
N GLU A 124 11.98 -11.97 -3.11
CA GLU A 124 11.25 -13.14 -3.57
C GLU A 124 10.13 -12.75 -4.54
N ALA A 125 9.81 -13.62 -5.51
CA ALA A 125 8.71 -13.37 -6.44
C ALA A 125 7.36 -13.19 -5.72
N ALA A 126 7.19 -13.80 -4.54
CA ALA A 126 6.04 -13.61 -3.68
C ALA A 126 5.94 -12.16 -3.17
N ASP A 127 7.06 -11.52 -2.85
CA ASP A 127 7.13 -10.14 -2.37
C ASP A 127 6.81 -9.16 -3.49
N VAL A 128 7.39 -9.37 -4.67
CA VAL A 128 7.06 -8.58 -5.86
C VAL A 128 5.57 -8.68 -6.18
N ARG A 129 4.99 -9.89 -6.09
CA ARG A 129 3.55 -10.09 -6.27
C ARG A 129 2.74 -9.36 -5.20
N ARG A 130 3.16 -9.37 -3.93
CA ARG A 130 2.49 -8.63 -2.84
C ARG A 130 2.51 -7.13 -3.13
N ALA A 131 3.67 -6.58 -3.48
CA ALA A 131 3.85 -5.17 -3.82
C ALA A 131 2.94 -4.76 -4.99
N LEU A 132 2.93 -5.51 -6.10
CA LEU A 132 2.03 -5.25 -7.24
C LEU A 132 0.54 -5.28 -6.84
N GLN A 133 0.15 -6.19 -5.95
CA GLN A 133 -1.23 -6.22 -5.44
C GLN A 133 -1.54 -5.06 -4.51
N SER A 134 -0.56 -4.55 -3.76
CA SER A 134 -0.71 -3.36 -2.91
C SER A 134 -0.90 -2.12 -3.78
N LEU A 135 -0.02 -1.91 -4.76
CA LEU A 135 -0.13 -0.85 -5.76
C LEU A 135 -1.46 -0.90 -6.53
N LYS A 136 -1.95 -2.10 -6.87
CA LYS A 136 -3.28 -2.26 -7.48
C LYS A 136 -4.40 -1.73 -6.58
N ARG A 137 -4.34 -2.00 -5.27
CA ARG A 137 -5.37 -1.50 -4.32
C ARG A 137 -5.32 0.01 -4.17
N LYS A 138 -4.14 0.60 -4.32
CA LYS A 138 -3.91 2.06 -4.31
C LYS A 138 -4.28 2.72 -5.65
N GLY A 139 -4.83 1.98 -6.62
CA GLY A 139 -5.30 2.52 -7.88
C GLY A 139 -4.21 2.87 -8.90
N VAL A 140 -2.93 2.67 -8.58
CA VAL A 140 -1.81 3.05 -9.45
C VAL A 140 -1.35 1.95 -10.41
N VAL A 141 -1.84 0.71 -10.22
CA VAL A 141 -1.50 -0.46 -11.04
C VAL A 141 -2.78 -1.21 -11.45
N GLU A 142 -2.84 -1.60 -12.72
CA GLU A 142 -3.88 -2.48 -13.23
C GLU A 142 -3.37 -3.92 -13.40
N VAL A 143 -4.30 -4.87 -13.38
CA VAL A 143 -4.01 -6.29 -13.64
C VAL A 143 -4.87 -6.82 -14.78
N THR A 144 -4.23 -7.45 -15.76
CA THR A 144 -4.91 -8.19 -16.83
C THR A 144 -4.79 -9.69 -16.56
N TYR A 145 -5.94 -10.35 -16.42
CA TYR A 145 -6.02 -11.80 -16.23
C TYR A 145 -6.05 -12.50 -17.59
N ARG A 146 -4.95 -13.14 -17.96
CA ARG A 146 -4.86 -14.09 -19.09
C ARG A 146 -4.55 -15.48 -18.53
N THR A 147 -3.64 -16.22 -19.16
CA THR A 147 -3.11 -17.48 -18.61
C THR A 147 -2.37 -17.26 -17.29
N VAL A 148 -1.63 -16.14 -17.19
CA VAL A 148 -1.02 -15.67 -15.94
C VAL A 148 -1.38 -14.20 -15.73
N PRO A 149 -1.53 -13.73 -14.47
CA PRO A 149 -1.73 -12.32 -14.18
C PRO A 149 -0.55 -11.49 -14.69
N THR A 150 -0.86 -10.40 -15.38
CA THR A 150 0.12 -9.41 -15.82
C THR A 150 -0.30 -8.03 -15.34
N PHE A 151 0.67 -7.14 -15.12
CA PHE A 151 0.50 -5.86 -14.47
C PHE A 151 1.05 -4.73 -15.32
N LYS A 152 0.45 -3.55 -15.23
CA LYS A 152 0.96 -2.28 -15.77
C LYS A 152 0.49 -1.13 -14.89
N LEU A 153 1.09 0.04 -14.99
CA LEU A 153 0.58 1.23 -14.34
C LEU A 153 -0.82 1.58 -14.88
N ALA A 154 -1.66 2.10 -13.99
CA ALA A 154 -2.96 2.67 -14.34
C ALA A 154 -2.84 4.15 -14.76
N VAL A 155 -1.74 4.80 -14.34
CA VAL A 155 -1.48 6.23 -14.51
C VAL A 155 -0.07 6.49 -14.97
N ASP A 156 0.17 7.70 -15.45
CA ASP A 156 1.52 8.11 -15.82
C ASP A 156 2.40 8.21 -14.58
N ARG A 157 3.63 7.71 -14.72
CA ARG A 157 4.58 7.65 -13.59
C ARG A 157 4.90 9.05 -13.05
N ASP A 158 4.92 10.04 -13.93
CA ASP A 158 5.26 11.42 -13.60
C ASP A 158 4.09 12.19 -12.94
N GLU A 159 2.89 11.61 -12.88
CA GLU A 159 1.72 12.20 -12.21
C GLU A 159 1.58 11.82 -10.73
N VAL A 160 2.43 10.91 -10.24
CA VAL A 160 2.36 10.38 -8.87
C VAL A 160 3.66 10.65 -8.12
N ASP A 161 3.59 11.45 -7.06
CA ASP A 161 4.71 11.67 -6.15
C ASP A 161 4.85 10.48 -5.19
N VAL A 162 5.96 9.75 -5.27
CA VAL A 162 6.20 8.55 -4.47
C VAL A 162 7.06 8.87 -3.25
N GLU A 163 6.56 8.57 -2.05
CA GLU A 163 7.27 8.75 -0.78
C GLU A 163 7.49 7.39 -0.10
N VAL A 164 8.73 7.11 0.28
CA VAL A 164 9.10 5.86 0.98
C VAL A 164 8.86 6.01 2.49
N VAL A 165 8.14 5.04 3.09
CA VAL A 165 7.77 5.04 4.53
C VAL A 165 8.16 3.80 5.30
#